data_AF-A0A662SVX3-F1
#
_entry.id   AF-A0A662SVX3-F1
#
_cell.length_a   1.000
_cell.length_b   1.000
_cell.length_c   1.000
_cell.angle_alpha   90.00
_cell.angle_beta   90.00
_cell.angle_gamma   90.00
#
_symmetry.space_group_name_H-M   'P 1'
#
loop_
_entity.id
_entity.type
_entity.pdbx_description
1 polymer ?
#
loop_
_entity_poly.entity_id
_entity_poly.type
_entity_poly.pdbx_seq_one_letter_code
_entity_poly.pdbx_strand_id
1 'polypeptide(L)'
;MQLQRPVSQVTPLVFDPIELSKAAEKAVCRARGGVVERKYTGFHVVGVYQGISTGYVCGCNLRCFFCWSHPCRDQPERYGGYHSPESAFRVIERLAARSGVRRARLSGGEPTLCWRHLTKLIELADESRELDLFILETNGILLGFRPELAEDLACFRKLVVRVSIKAGTPEGFSWKTGAAGWAFELPFKAIERLLSLGVRVYPAAVLDPRVTWGEDRREVFRRLGELGHELILDLEDESIDPYPNALRRMRRAGVELEWADEKVEVRYLSKLGDLVGCSDLSSDP
;
A
#
# COMPACT_ATOMS: atom_id res chain seq x y z
N MET A 1 -3.35 -20.19 -27.39
CA MET A 1 -2.95 -20.52 -26.01
C MET A 1 -4.23 -20.73 -25.21
N GLN A 2 -4.60 -21.97 -24.94
CA GLN A 2 -5.83 -22.29 -24.19
C GLN A 2 -5.56 -22.00 -22.72
N LEU A 3 -6.16 -20.93 -22.20
CA LEU A 3 -6.10 -20.58 -20.79
C LEU A 3 -6.80 -21.68 -19.98
N GLN A 4 -6.05 -22.36 -19.13
CA GLN A 4 -6.60 -23.33 -18.19
C GLN A 4 -7.61 -22.62 -17.27
N ARG A 5 -8.85 -23.12 -17.25
CA ARG A 5 -9.82 -22.74 -16.22
C ARG A 5 -9.28 -23.18 -14.86
N PRO A 6 -9.40 -22.35 -13.81
CA PRO A 6 -8.92 -22.71 -12.48
C PRO A 6 -9.54 -24.03 -12.04
N VAL A 7 -8.68 -24.94 -11.55
CA VAL A 7 -9.05 -26.21 -10.95
C VAL A 7 -9.84 -25.91 -9.68
N SER A 8 -11.10 -26.34 -9.65
CA SER A 8 -12.09 -26.22 -8.56
C SER A 8 -12.63 -24.80 -8.28
N GLN A 9 -13.93 -24.61 -8.56
CA GLN A 9 -14.73 -23.44 -8.19
C GLN A 9 -15.01 -23.44 -6.68
N VAL A 10 -13.99 -23.22 -5.85
CA VAL A 10 -14.25 -22.76 -4.49
C VAL A 10 -14.50 -21.27 -4.60
N THR A 11 -15.76 -20.84 -4.60
CA THR A 11 -16.09 -19.42 -4.40
C THR A 11 -15.46 -19.02 -3.08
N PRO A 12 -14.44 -18.14 -3.06
CA PRO A 12 -13.80 -17.74 -1.81
C PRO A 12 -14.88 -17.17 -0.90
N LEU A 13 -14.85 -17.52 0.39
CA LEU A 13 -15.73 -16.89 1.36
C LEU A 13 -15.40 -15.40 1.37
N VAL A 14 -16.27 -14.60 0.75
CA VAL A 14 -16.08 -13.17 0.58
C VAL A 14 -16.35 -12.50 1.93
N PHE A 15 -15.46 -11.59 2.34
CA PHE A 15 -15.64 -10.82 3.58
C PHE A 15 -15.88 -9.34 3.29
N ASP A 16 -16.56 -8.66 4.21
CA ASP A 16 -16.67 -7.22 4.18
C ASP A 16 -15.34 -6.58 4.67
N PRO A 17 -14.65 -5.77 3.84
CA PRO A 17 -13.37 -5.20 4.24
C PRO A 17 -13.50 -4.13 5.32
N ILE A 18 -14.67 -3.52 5.53
CA ILE A 18 -14.92 -2.58 6.62
C ILE A 18 -15.04 -3.30 7.95
N GLU A 19 -15.75 -4.44 7.99
CA GLU A 19 -15.79 -5.28 9.20
C GLU A 19 -14.39 -5.83 9.53
N LEU A 20 -13.63 -6.24 8.52
CA LEU A 20 -12.25 -6.66 8.72
C LEU A 20 -11.34 -5.50 9.18
N SER A 21 -11.56 -4.27 8.72
CA SER A 21 -10.86 -3.09 9.25
C SER A 21 -11.07 -2.93 10.75
N LYS A 22 -12.31 -3.04 11.23
CA LYS A 22 -12.63 -2.93 12.67
C LYS A 22 -11.94 -4.00 13.49
N ALA A 23 -11.92 -5.25 12.99
CA ALA A 23 -11.24 -6.35 13.67
C ALA A 23 -9.70 -6.17 13.67
N ALA A 24 -9.13 -5.78 12.53
CA ALA A 24 -7.70 -5.56 12.38
C ALA A 24 -7.21 -4.37 13.23
N GLU A 25 -7.95 -3.25 13.26
CA GLU A 25 -7.69 -2.09 14.11
C GLU A 25 -7.56 -2.51 15.58
N LYS A 26 -8.52 -3.27 16.13
CA LYS A 26 -8.47 -3.78 17.51
C LYS A 26 -7.23 -4.63 17.80
N ALA A 27 -6.67 -5.30 16.78
CA ALA A 27 -5.52 -6.18 16.93
C ALA A 27 -4.16 -5.46 16.82
N VAL A 28 -4.12 -4.31 16.14
CA VAL A 28 -2.90 -3.56 15.83
C VAL A 28 -2.80 -2.21 16.51
N CYS A 29 -3.90 -1.68 17.05
CA CYS A 29 -3.97 -0.42 17.77
C CYS A 29 -4.29 -0.65 19.24
N ARG A 30 -3.66 0.12 20.12
CA ARG A 30 -4.07 0.19 21.52
C ARG A 30 -3.92 1.60 22.07
N ALA A 31 -4.86 2.01 22.91
CA ALA A 31 -4.73 3.24 23.68
C ALA A 31 -3.95 2.96 24.97
N ARG A 32 -2.89 3.74 25.21
CA ARG A 32 -2.10 3.67 26.45
C ARG A 32 -1.72 5.09 26.88
N GLY A 33 -2.16 5.51 28.06
CA GLY A 33 -1.85 6.85 28.59
C GLY A 33 -2.31 7.99 27.68
N GLY A 34 -3.47 7.87 27.03
CA GLY A 34 -4.00 8.88 26.09
C GLY A 34 -3.41 8.82 24.68
N VAL A 35 -2.35 8.04 24.45
CA VAL A 35 -1.68 7.88 23.15
C VAL A 35 -2.14 6.59 22.47
N VAL A 36 -2.38 6.65 21.16
CA VAL A 36 -2.68 5.46 20.36
C VAL A 36 -1.38 4.89 19.82
N GLU A 37 -0.98 3.73 20.34
CA GLU A 37 0.16 2.97 19.87
C GLU A 37 -0.26 2.01 18.75
N ARG A 38 0.63 1.78 17.79
CA ARG A 38 0.43 0.87 16.66
C ARG A 38 1.50 -0.22 16.62
N LYS A 39 1.15 -1.42 16.16
CA LYS A 39 2.09 -2.52 15.91
C LYS A 39 2.93 -2.35 14.63
N TYR A 40 4.24 -2.57 14.79
CA TYR A 40 5.24 -2.62 13.72
C TYR A 40 6.04 -3.92 13.78
N THR A 41 6.43 -4.48 12.64
CA THR A 41 7.35 -5.63 12.58
C THR A 41 8.80 -5.22 12.48
N GLY A 42 9.08 -4.00 12.03
CA GLY A 42 10.45 -3.53 11.85
C GLY A 42 10.51 -2.14 11.20
N PHE A 43 11.72 -1.60 11.20
CA PHE A 43 12.06 -0.32 10.59
C PHE A 43 13.36 -0.51 9.81
N HIS A 44 13.35 -0.20 8.52
CA HIS A 44 14.50 -0.43 7.63
C HIS A 44 14.60 0.68 6.60
N VAL A 45 15.82 0.98 6.15
CA VAL A 45 16.03 1.74 4.92
C VAL A 45 16.08 0.74 3.76
N VAL A 46 15.36 1.05 2.68
CA VAL A 46 15.30 0.20 1.49
C VAL A 46 15.53 1.03 0.24
N GLY A 47 16.07 0.41 -0.82
CA GLY A 47 16.51 1.09 -2.03
C GLY A 47 15.39 1.61 -2.95
N VAL A 48 14.13 1.29 -2.68
CA VAL A 48 13.01 1.85 -3.45
C VAL A 48 12.93 3.37 -3.26
N TYR A 49 12.40 4.08 -4.26
CA TYR A 49 12.36 5.54 -4.26
C TYR A 49 13.73 6.18 -4.01
N GLN A 50 14.80 5.60 -4.57
CA GLN A 50 16.21 6.00 -4.38
C GLN A 50 16.63 6.09 -2.90
N GLY A 51 16.09 5.21 -2.05
CA GLY A 51 16.38 5.19 -0.63
C GLY A 51 15.27 5.84 0.21
N ILE A 52 14.66 5.05 1.09
CA ILE A 52 13.56 5.51 1.95
C ILE A 52 13.55 4.82 3.32
N SER A 53 13.37 5.59 4.38
CA SER A 53 13.19 5.07 5.74
C SER A 53 11.76 4.53 5.91
N THR A 54 11.62 3.22 6.12
CA THR A 54 10.33 2.53 6.09
C THR A 54 9.96 1.96 7.46
N GLY A 55 8.78 2.31 7.95
CA GLY A 55 8.12 1.58 9.04
C GLY A 55 7.19 0.50 8.50
N TYR A 56 7.43 -0.77 8.87
CA TYR A 56 6.61 -1.90 8.45
C TYR A 56 5.47 -2.15 9.44
N VAL A 57 4.26 -1.77 9.07
CA VAL A 57 3.08 -1.88 9.93
C VAL A 57 2.45 -3.28 9.90
N CYS A 58 1.81 -3.68 10.99
CA CYS A 58 1.02 -4.90 11.06
C CYS A 58 -0.44 -4.68 10.63
N GLY A 59 -1.11 -5.76 10.22
CA GLY A 59 -2.53 -5.80 9.89
C GLY A 59 -2.89 -5.23 8.51
N CYS A 60 -3.89 -5.83 7.88
CA CYS A 60 -4.50 -5.32 6.65
C CYS A 60 -5.98 -5.76 6.59
N ASN A 61 -6.80 -4.94 5.95
CA ASN A 61 -8.22 -5.19 5.68
C ASN A 61 -8.49 -5.85 4.32
N LEU A 62 -7.46 -6.35 3.64
CA LEU A 62 -7.56 -7.20 2.45
C LEU A 62 -6.79 -8.51 2.66
N ARG A 63 -7.10 -9.54 1.85
CA ARG A 63 -6.45 -10.86 1.88
C ARG A 63 -5.85 -11.23 0.53
N CYS A 64 -5.19 -10.26 -0.11
CA CYS A 64 -4.66 -10.46 -1.46
C CYS A 64 -3.78 -11.70 -1.56
N PHE A 65 -4.09 -12.61 -2.48
CA PHE A 65 -3.38 -13.89 -2.58
C PHE A 65 -1.93 -13.70 -3.04
N PHE A 66 -1.62 -12.60 -3.73
CA PHE A 66 -0.30 -12.27 -4.27
C PHE A 66 0.55 -11.38 -3.36
N CYS A 67 0.01 -10.91 -2.24
CA CYS A 67 0.69 -9.93 -1.41
C CYS A 67 1.92 -10.55 -0.71
N TRP A 68 3.07 -9.88 -0.81
CA TRP A 68 4.37 -10.32 -0.26
C TRP A 68 4.53 -10.08 1.25
N SER A 69 3.68 -9.24 1.82
CA SER A 69 3.81 -8.72 3.17
C SER A 69 3.97 -9.80 4.25
N HIS A 70 4.64 -9.43 5.34
CA HIS A 70 4.91 -10.31 6.48
C HIS A 70 3.62 -10.99 7.03
N PRO A 71 3.67 -12.20 7.63
CA PRO A 71 2.51 -12.89 8.20
C PRO A 71 1.66 -12.07 9.18
N CYS A 72 2.23 -11.01 9.77
CA CYS A 72 1.52 -10.02 10.59
C CYS A 72 0.34 -9.32 9.88
N ARG A 73 0.25 -9.41 8.54
CA ARG A 73 -0.92 -8.98 7.77
C ARG A 73 -2.18 -9.76 8.19
N ASP A 74 -2.04 -11.08 8.30
CA ASP A 74 -3.13 -12.03 8.54
C ASP A 74 -3.30 -12.37 10.02
N GLN A 75 -2.19 -12.37 10.77
CA GLN A 75 -2.12 -12.74 12.18
C GLN A 75 -1.46 -11.63 13.03
N PRO A 76 -1.98 -10.39 13.01
CA PRO A 76 -1.37 -9.25 13.71
C PRO A 76 -1.23 -9.47 15.23
N GLU A 77 -2.03 -10.34 15.83
CA GLU A 77 -1.97 -10.72 17.23
C GLU A 77 -0.67 -11.44 17.62
N ARG A 78 -0.03 -12.15 16.68
CA ARG A 78 1.17 -12.97 16.92
C ARG A 78 2.50 -12.27 16.67
N TYR A 79 2.47 -11.11 16.00
CA TYR A 79 3.67 -10.44 15.50
C TYR A 79 3.68 -8.96 15.83
N GLY A 80 4.89 -8.40 15.81
CA GLY A 80 5.14 -6.96 15.95
C GLY A 80 5.12 -6.45 17.39
N GLY A 81 5.73 -5.28 17.56
CA GLY A 81 5.77 -4.53 18.81
C GLY A 81 4.94 -3.25 18.70
N TYR A 82 4.33 -2.82 19.82
CA TYR A 82 3.60 -1.56 19.87
C TYR A 82 4.57 -0.39 20.03
N HIS A 83 4.35 0.65 19.22
CA HIS A 83 5.08 1.91 19.25
C HIS A 83 4.09 3.07 19.35
N SER A 84 4.40 4.08 20.17
CA SER A 84 3.76 5.39 20.07
C SER A 84 4.18 6.08 18.77
N PRO A 85 3.41 7.04 18.25
CA PRO A 85 3.79 7.81 17.06
C PRO A 85 5.18 8.42 17.17
N GLU A 86 5.50 9.02 18.33
CA GLU A 86 6.80 9.64 18.61
C GLU A 86 7.93 8.60 18.64
N SER A 87 7.68 7.44 19.24
CA SER A 87 8.69 6.38 19.31
C SER A 87 8.99 5.78 17.93
N ALA A 88 7.97 5.56 17.10
CA ALA A 88 8.12 5.08 15.73
C ALA A 88 8.82 6.13 14.88
N PHE A 89 8.38 7.39 14.97
CA PHE A 89 8.94 8.51 14.23
C PHE A 89 10.43 8.71 14.54
N ARG A 90 10.83 8.69 15.82
CA ARG A 90 12.25 8.79 16.21
C ARG A 90 13.13 7.71 15.58
N VAL A 91 12.61 6.50 15.39
CA VAL A 91 13.36 5.42 14.71
C VAL A 91 13.44 5.70 13.21
N ILE A 92 12.33 6.09 12.59
CA ILE A 92 12.26 6.44 11.16
C ILE A 92 13.21 7.58 10.84
N GLU A 93 13.16 8.68 11.58
CA GLU A 93 14.00 9.87 11.41
C GLU A 93 15.48 9.53 11.60
N ARG A 94 15.82 8.78 12.64
CA ARG A 94 17.20 8.33 12.89
C ARG A 94 17.75 7.48 11.75
N LEU A 95 16.94 6.56 11.21
CA LEU A 95 17.34 5.73 10.07
C LEU A 95 17.53 6.58 8.82
N ALA A 96 16.64 7.53 8.57
CA ALA A 96 16.74 8.46 7.46
C ALA A 96 18.05 9.25 7.50
N ALA A 97 18.34 9.91 8.63
CA ALA A 97 19.54 10.69 8.84
C ALA A 97 20.83 9.84 8.71
N ARG A 98 20.87 8.65 9.31
CA ARG A 98 22.04 7.76 9.25
C ARG A 98 22.36 7.25 7.85
N SER A 99 21.34 7.09 7.01
CA SER A 99 21.48 6.60 5.64
C SER A 99 21.55 7.72 4.62
N GLY A 100 21.54 8.99 5.04
CA GLY A 100 21.59 10.14 4.14
C GLY A 100 20.35 10.29 3.27
N VAL A 101 19.23 9.67 3.63
CA VAL A 101 17.96 9.76 2.88
C VAL A 101 17.02 10.73 3.58
N ARG A 102 16.26 11.50 2.80
CA ARG A 102 15.32 12.52 3.31
C ARG A 102 13.86 12.16 3.10
N ARG A 103 13.58 10.87 2.96
CA ARG A 103 12.26 10.33 2.63
C ARG A 103 11.87 9.26 3.64
N ALA A 104 10.59 9.23 4.01
CA ALA A 104 10.04 8.20 4.88
C ALA A 104 8.73 7.63 4.33
N ARG A 105 8.38 6.40 4.72
CA ARG A 105 7.07 5.80 4.40
C ARG A 105 6.59 4.84 5.47
N LEU A 106 5.30 4.50 5.39
CA LEU A 106 4.73 3.32 6.04
C LEU A 106 4.31 2.30 4.99
N SER A 107 4.66 1.03 5.21
CA SER A 107 4.40 -0.09 4.27
C SER A 107 4.17 -1.40 5.03
N GLY A 108 4.02 -2.52 4.32
CA GLY A 108 3.92 -3.88 4.89
C GLY A 108 2.53 -4.29 5.42
N GLY A 109 1.58 -3.36 5.53
CA GLY A 109 0.20 -3.60 5.94
C GLY A 109 -0.68 -2.42 5.51
N GLU A 110 -1.79 -2.17 6.21
CA GLU A 110 -2.66 -1.02 5.95
C GLU A 110 -2.50 0.05 7.06
N PRO A 111 -1.74 1.14 6.83
CA PRO A 111 -1.48 2.17 7.83
C PRO A 111 -2.74 2.89 8.31
N THR A 112 -3.78 3.00 7.47
CA THR A 112 -5.02 3.70 7.82
C THR A 112 -5.85 3.01 8.90
N LEU A 113 -5.56 1.74 9.22
CA LEU A 113 -6.19 1.01 10.33
C LEU A 113 -5.98 1.65 11.71
N CYS A 114 -5.00 2.54 11.86
CA CYS A 114 -4.68 3.19 13.13
C CYS A 114 -4.64 4.71 12.97
N TRP A 115 -5.79 5.30 12.64
CA TRP A 115 -5.85 6.65 12.11
C TRP A 115 -5.17 7.70 13.00
N ARG A 116 -5.51 7.75 14.30
CA ARG A 116 -4.91 8.69 15.26
C ARG A 116 -3.40 8.54 15.41
N HIS A 117 -2.90 7.32 15.27
CA HIS A 117 -1.46 7.07 15.28
C HIS A 117 -0.81 7.56 13.98
N LEU A 118 -1.43 7.23 12.85
CA LEU A 118 -0.96 7.61 11.51
C LEU A 118 -0.87 9.12 11.36
N THR A 119 -1.93 9.87 11.66
CA THR A 119 -1.96 11.32 11.49
C THR A 119 -0.94 12.01 12.39
N LYS A 120 -0.77 11.55 13.64
CA LYS A 120 0.28 12.10 14.53
C LYS A 120 1.69 11.80 14.01
N LEU A 121 1.91 10.64 13.41
CA LEU A 121 3.21 10.30 12.83
C LEU A 121 3.50 11.15 11.57
N ILE A 122 2.49 11.39 10.72
CA ILE A 122 2.62 12.28 9.56
C ILE A 122 2.88 13.72 10.00
N GLU A 123 2.20 14.22 11.04
CA GLU A 123 2.44 15.55 11.62
C GLU A 123 3.91 15.72 12.04
N LEU A 124 4.46 14.75 12.78
CA LEU A 124 5.87 14.76 13.16
C LEU A 124 6.82 14.75 11.94
N ALA A 125 6.45 14.03 10.88
CA ALA A 125 7.21 14.02 9.64
C ALA A 125 7.12 15.35 8.87
N ASP A 126 5.95 16.01 8.88
CA ASP A 126 5.76 17.32 8.25
C ASP A 126 6.61 18.40 8.94
N GLU A 127 6.71 18.35 10.27
CA GLU A 127 7.47 19.28 11.10
C GLU A 127 8.98 19.03 11.10
N SER A 128 9.44 17.81 10.81
CA SER A 128 10.86 17.44 10.87
C SER A 128 11.70 18.16 9.83
N ARG A 129 12.94 18.53 10.18
CA ARG A 129 13.90 19.09 9.21
C ARG A 129 14.68 18.02 8.43
N GLU A 130 14.65 16.77 8.90
CA GLU A 130 15.38 15.67 8.28
C GLU A 130 14.63 15.05 7.09
N LEU A 131 13.30 15.20 7.09
CA LEU A 131 12.42 14.63 6.06
C LEU A 131 11.84 15.72 5.17
N ASP A 132 11.91 15.48 3.86
CA ASP A 132 11.28 16.31 2.82
C ASP A 132 10.00 15.67 2.27
N LEU A 133 9.89 14.35 2.40
CA LEU A 133 8.81 13.57 1.83
C LEU A 133 8.38 12.44 2.77
N PHE A 134 7.07 12.32 2.95
CA PHE A 134 6.43 11.20 3.62
C PHE A 134 5.44 10.52 2.67
N ILE A 135 5.66 9.24 2.38
CA ILE A 135 4.79 8.44 1.50
C ILE A 135 3.86 7.57 2.36
N LEU A 136 2.55 7.80 2.25
CA LEU A 136 1.53 6.93 2.80
C LEU A 136 1.12 5.90 1.74
N GLU A 137 1.55 4.65 1.89
CA GLU A 137 1.03 3.55 1.07
C GLU A 137 -0.27 3.03 1.65
N THR A 138 -1.32 2.97 0.84
CA THR A 138 -2.64 2.50 1.26
C THR A 138 -3.36 1.77 0.12
N ASN A 139 -4.26 0.86 0.47
CA ASN A 139 -5.22 0.30 -0.48
C ASN A 139 -6.42 1.22 -0.75
N GLY A 140 -6.55 2.33 -0.04
CA GLY A 140 -7.59 3.34 -0.27
C GLY A 140 -8.98 2.98 0.24
N ILE A 141 -9.20 1.78 0.80
CA ILE A 141 -10.52 1.33 1.24
C ILE A 141 -11.10 2.25 2.31
N LEU A 142 -10.34 2.54 3.37
CA LEU A 142 -10.83 3.39 4.47
C LEU A 142 -10.98 4.86 4.03
N LEU A 143 -10.08 5.38 3.20
CA LEU A 143 -10.17 6.75 2.67
C LEU A 143 -11.38 6.93 1.74
N GLY A 144 -11.69 5.92 0.92
CA GLY A 144 -12.87 5.94 0.07
C GLY A 144 -14.17 5.84 0.87
N PHE A 145 -14.17 5.05 1.94
CA PHE A 145 -15.33 4.79 2.79
C PHE A 145 -15.63 5.94 3.75
N ARG A 146 -14.60 6.63 4.26
CA ARG A 146 -14.69 7.70 5.25
C ARG A 146 -14.10 9.00 4.68
N PRO A 147 -14.92 9.89 4.09
CA PRO A 147 -14.48 11.14 3.48
C PRO A 147 -13.63 12.03 4.38
N GLU A 148 -13.96 12.09 5.67
CA GLU A 148 -13.28 12.92 6.66
C GLU A 148 -11.79 12.56 6.83
N LEU A 149 -11.41 11.31 6.50
CA LEU A 149 -10.01 10.91 6.56
C LEU A 149 -9.16 11.57 5.46
N ALA A 150 -9.74 11.87 4.30
CA ALA A 150 -9.03 12.59 3.25
C ALA A 150 -8.84 14.07 3.63
N GLU A 151 -9.83 14.66 4.30
CA GLU A 151 -9.79 16.05 4.79
C GLU A 151 -8.66 16.25 5.81
N ASP A 152 -8.53 15.32 6.77
CA ASP A 152 -7.44 15.28 7.75
C ASP A 152 -6.04 15.27 7.10
N LEU A 153 -5.90 14.72 5.88
CA LEU A 153 -4.62 14.62 5.18
C LEU A 153 -4.26 15.90 4.40
N ALA A 154 -5.23 16.77 4.11
CA ALA A 154 -5.04 17.96 3.27
C ALA A 154 -4.12 19.01 3.89
N CYS A 155 -3.92 18.97 5.21
CA CYS A 155 -3.06 19.94 5.91
C CYS A 155 -1.56 19.62 5.81
N PHE A 156 -1.18 18.40 5.40
CA PHE A 156 0.22 17.97 5.39
C PHE A 156 0.91 18.30 4.07
N ARG A 157 1.98 19.09 4.12
CA ARG A 157 2.69 19.60 2.94
C ARG A 157 3.65 18.57 2.37
N LYS A 158 4.31 17.80 3.23
CA LYS A 158 5.31 16.79 2.85
C LYS A 158 4.70 15.43 2.50
N LEU A 159 3.38 15.30 2.60
CA LEU A 159 2.67 14.06 2.32
C LEU A 159 2.51 13.82 0.82
N VAL A 160 2.73 12.57 0.42
CA VAL A 160 2.23 11.99 -0.83
C VAL A 160 1.48 10.70 -0.48
N VAL A 161 0.28 10.53 -1.02
CA VAL A 161 -0.53 9.33 -0.81
C VAL A 161 -0.40 8.41 -2.02
N ARG A 162 0.19 7.23 -1.80
CA ARG A 162 0.27 6.18 -2.81
C ARG A 162 -0.91 5.23 -2.65
N VAL A 163 -1.88 5.32 -3.56
CA VAL A 163 -3.11 4.49 -3.52
C VAL A 163 -2.96 3.33 -4.49
N SER A 164 -3.06 2.11 -3.97
CA SER A 164 -2.86 0.89 -4.75
C SER A 164 -4.17 0.22 -5.17
N ILE A 165 -4.53 0.38 -6.45
CA ILE A 165 -5.67 -0.24 -7.12
C ILE A 165 -5.40 -1.73 -7.34
N LYS A 166 -6.33 -2.58 -6.90
CA LYS A 166 -6.16 -4.04 -6.98
C LYS A 166 -6.81 -4.66 -8.21
N ALA A 167 -7.80 -4.01 -8.80
CA ALA A 167 -8.54 -4.48 -9.98
C ALA A 167 -9.32 -3.32 -10.61
N GLY A 168 -9.76 -3.52 -11.86
CA GLY A 168 -10.69 -2.65 -12.55
C GLY A 168 -12.14 -3.11 -12.43
N THR A 169 -12.41 -4.39 -12.15
CA THR A 169 -13.78 -4.91 -11.97
C THR A 169 -14.06 -5.41 -10.54
N PRO A 170 -15.34 -5.43 -10.09
CA PRO A 170 -15.73 -6.03 -8.82
C PRO A 170 -15.29 -7.49 -8.68
N GLU A 171 -15.42 -8.29 -9.75
CA GLU A 171 -15.08 -9.71 -9.79
C GLU A 171 -13.57 -9.90 -9.67
N GLY A 172 -12.80 -9.12 -10.44
CA GLY A 172 -11.35 -9.10 -10.35
C GLY A 172 -10.88 -8.71 -8.96
N PHE A 173 -11.51 -7.70 -8.35
CA PHE A 173 -11.22 -7.25 -6.99
C PHE A 173 -11.50 -8.34 -5.96
N SER A 174 -12.68 -8.95 -5.98
CA SER A 174 -13.05 -10.02 -5.05
C SER A 174 -12.16 -11.25 -5.20
N TRP A 175 -11.89 -11.69 -6.43
CA TRP A 175 -10.99 -12.80 -6.68
C TRP A 175 -9.58 -12.55 -6.15
N LYS A 176 -9.04 -11.35 -6.43
CA LYS A 176 -7.68 -10.96 -6.03
C LYS A 176 -7.52 -10.78 -4.53
N THR A 177 -8.50 -10.18 -3.87
CA THR A 177 -8.37 -9.65 -2.50
C THR A 177 -9.15 -10.44 -1.45
N GLY A 178 -10.10 -11.26 -1.85
CA GLY A 178 -11.09 -11.91 -0.98
C GLY A 178 -12.17 -10.98 -0.42
N ALA A 179 -12.09 -9.67 -0.67
CA ALA A 179 -13.03 -8.69 -0.17
C ALA A 179 -14.29 -8.59 -1.05
N ALA A 180 -15.39 -8.10 -0.47
CA ALA A 180 -16.64 -7.90 -1.17
C ALA A 180 -16.51 -6.96 -2.37
N GLY A 181 -17.09 -7.37 -3.50
CA GLY A 181 -16.93 -6.70 -4.79
C GLY A 181 -17.35 -5.23 -4.74
N TRP A 182 -18.35 -4.88 -3.93
CA TRP A 182 -18.80 -3.50 -3.74
C TRP A 182 -17.67 -2.54 -3.33
N ALA A 183 -16.65 -3.03 -2.62
CA ALA A 183 -15.56 -2.22 -2.11
C ALA A 183 -14.53 -1.84 -3.19
N PHE A 184 -14.63 -2.40 -4.40
CA PHE A 184 -13.72 -2.08 -5.52
C PHE A 184 -13.76 -0.60 -5.91
N GLU A 185 -14.88 0.07 -5.66
CA GLU A 185 -15.09 1.50 -5.96
C GLU A 185 -14.31 2.42 -5.01
N LEU A 186 -14.01 1.94 -3.79
CA LEU A 186 -13.49 2.81 -2.73
C LEU A 186 -12.10 3.39 -3.04
N PRO A 187 -11.13 2.65 -3.61
CA PRO A 187 -9.83 3.22 -3.93
C PRO A 187 -9.92 4.34 -4.98
N PHE A 188 -10.82 4.24 -5.98
CA PHE A 188 -11.05 5.31 -6.95
C PHE A 188 -11.67 6.54 -6.29
N LYS A 189 -12.68 6.35 -5.41
CA LYS A 189 -13.26 7.44 -4.61
C LYS A 189 -12.25 8.12 -3.69
N ALA A 190 -11.30 7.35 -3.15
CA ALA A 190 -10.21 7.89 -2.35
C ALA A 190 -9.33 8.82 -3.19
N ILE A 191 -8.92 8.38 -4.38
CA ILE A 191 -8.11 9.18 -5.32
C ILE A 191 -8.85 10.47 -5.69
N GLU A 192 -10.09 10.35 -6.16
CA GLU A 192 -10.94 11.51 -6.53
C GLU A 192 -10.99 12.56 -5.42
N ARG A 193 -11.24 12.11 -4.19
CA ARG A 193 -11.37 13.01 -3.03
C ARG A 193 -10.05 13.67 -2.65
N LEU A 194 -8.96 12.89 -2.60
CA LEU A 194 -7.63 13.42 -2.30
C LEU A 194 -7.23 14.49 -3.32
N LEU A 195 -7.48 14.24 -4.61
CA LEU A 195 -7.23 15.22 -5.67
C LEU A 195 -8.08 16.48 -5.51
N SER A 196 -9.38 16.34 -5.18
CA SER A 196 -10.26 17.49 -4.95
C SER A 196 -9.83 18.38 -3.79
N LEU A 197 -9.06 17.84 -2.84
CA LEU A 197 -8.50 18.53 -1.68
C LEU A 197 -7.06 19.04 -1.92
N GLY A 198 -6.50 18.85 -3.11
CA GLY A 198 -5.13 19.25 -3.43
C GLY A 198 -4.05 18.38 -2.78
N VAL A 199 -4.41 17.19 -2.27
CA VAL A 199 -3.43 16.23 -1.75
C VAL A 199 -2.69 15.59 -2.93
N ARG A 200 -1.37 15.51 -2.83
CA ARG A 200 -0.55 14.81 -3.84
C ARG A 200 -0.84 13.31 -3.82
N VAL A 201 -1.33 12.78 -4.93
CA VAL A 201 -1.65 11.37 -5.10
C VAL A 201 -0.70 10.73 -6.11
N TYR A 202 -0.22 9.54 -5.80
CA TYR A 202 0.56 8.71 -6.70
C TYR A 202 -0.15 7.36 -6.90
N PRO A 203 -0.82 7.13 -8.04
CA PRO A 203 -1.57 5.90 -8.24
C PRO A 203 -0.62 4.72 -8.50
N ALA A 204 -0.95 3.57 -7.92
CA ALA A 204 -0.35 2.30 -8.25
C ALA A 204 -1.45 1.30 -8.62
N ALA A 205 -1.16 0.33 -9.46
CA ALA A 205 -2.12 -0.72 -9.80
C ALA A 205 -1.46 -2.08 -9.96
N VAL A 206 -2.12 -3.13 -9.50
CA VAL A 206 -1.72 -4.51 -9.78
C VAL A 206 -2.05 -4.82 -11.23
N LEU A 207 -1.04 -4.71 -12.09
CA LEU A 207 -1.17 -4.79 -13.54
C LEU A 207 -0.50 -6.05 -14.12
N ASP A 208 0.01 -6.95 -13.28
CA ASP A 208 0.59 -8.21 -13.71
C ASP A 208 -0.39 -8.96 -14.65
N PRO A 209 0.02 -9.26 -15.90
CA PRO A 209 -0.88 -9.81 -16.91
C PRO A 209 -1.42 -11.21 -16.56
N ARG A 210 -0.79 -11.90 -15.59
CA ARG A 210 -1.23 -13.22 -15.12
C ARG A 210 -2.42 -13.14 -14.17
N VAL A 211 -2.73 -11.95 -13.62
CA VAL A 211 -3.87 -11.71 -12.71
C VAL A 211 -4.77 -10.53 -13.11
N THR A 212 -4.33 -9.68 -14.04
CA THR A 212 -5.05 -8.48 -14.49
C THR A 212 -4.98 -8.38 -16.01
N TRP A 213 -6.03 -8.83 -16.71
CA TRP A 213 -6.09 -8.88 -18.18
C TRP A 213 -7.47 -8.49 -18.71
N GLY A 214 -7.57 -8.29 -20.02
CA GLY A 214 -8.84 -8.07 -20.69
C GLY A 214 -9.57 -6.82 -20.17
N GLU A 215 -10.84 -6.99 -19.80
CA GLU A 215 -11.67 -5.91 -19.26
C GLU A 215 -11.14 -5.37 -17.94
N ASP A 216 -10.68 -6.24 -17.03
CA ASP A 216 -10.15 -5.83 -15.73
C ASP A 216 -8.98 -4.86 -15.86
N ARG A 217 -8.07 -5.11 -16.81
CA ARG A 217 -6.97 -4.19 -17.11
C ARG A 217 -7.46 -2.89 -17.75
N ARG A 218 -8.33 -2.97 -18.77
CA ARG A 218 -8.84 -1.79 -19.47
C ARG A 218 -9.58 -0.84 -18.53
N GLU A 219 -10.33 -1.38 -17.59
CA GLU A 219 -11.14 -0.60 -16.67
C GLU A 219 -10.28 0.17 -15.67
N VAL A 220 -9.14 -0.38 -15.21
CA VAL A 220 -8.18 0.40 -14.40
C VAL A 220 -7.73 1.67 -15.13
N PHE A 221 -7.29 1.54 -16.39
CA PHE A 221 -6.84 2.69 -17.18
C PHE A 221 -7.97 3.66 -17.47
N ARG A 222 -9.15 3.15 -17.83
CA ARG A 222 -10.34 3.98 -18.13
C ARG A 222 -10.71 4.82 -16.92
N ARG A 223 -10.86 4.20 -15.74
CA ARG A 223 -11.27 4.86 -14.49
C ARG A 223 -10.23 5.87 -14.00
N LEU A 224 -8.94 5.56 -14.09
CA LEU A 224 -7.89 6.54 -13.76
C LEU A 224 -7.88 7.71 -14.76
N GLY A 225 -8.08 7.45 -16.04
CA GLY A 225 -8.16 8.48 -17.08
C GLY A 225 -9.33 9.45 -16.90
N GLU A 226 -10.46 8.97 -16.37
CA GLU A 226 -11.60 9.83 -16.01
C GLU A 226 -11.29 10.78 -14.85
N LEU A 227 -10.36 10.40 -13.96
CA LEU A 227 -9.93 11.22 -12.82
C LEU A 227 -8.81 12.19 -13.21
N GLY A 228 -8.01 11.85 -14.22
CA GLY A 228 -6.93 12.69 -14.74
C GLY A 228 -5.96 11.91 -15.62
N HIS A 229 -5.54 12.48 -16.74
CA HIS A 229 -4.63 11.82 -17.68
C HIS A 229 -3.22 11.62 -17.07
N GLU A 230 -2.78 12.55 -16.22
CA GLU A 230 -1.53 12.47 -15.47
C GLU A 230 -1.48 11.25 -14.55
N LEU A 231 -2.61 10.79 -14.02
CA LEU A 231 -2.67 9.58 -13.18
C LEU A 231 -2.30 8.32 -13.97
N ILE A 232 -2.56 8.28 -15.27
CA ILE A 232 -2.12 7.18 -16.13
C ILE A 232 -0.61 7.27 -16.40
N LEU A 233 -0.11 8.49 -16.63
CA LEU A 233 1.30 8.72 -16.92
C LEU A 233 2.19 8.37 -15.71
N ASP A 234 1.71 8.64 -14.51
CA ASP A 234 2.44 8.41 -13.27
C ASP A 234 2.18 7.03 -12.65
N LEU A 235 1.25 6.25 -13.23
CA LEU A 235 0.84 4.94 -12.69
C LEU A 235 2.01 3.99 -12.45
N GLU A 236 2.18 3.56 -11.20
CA GLU A 236 3.12 2.51 -10.84
C GLU A 236 2.53 1.12 -11.12
N ASP A 237 3.24 0.31 -11.92
CA ASP A 237 2.89 -1.09 -12.18
C ASP A 237 3.35 -1.97 -11.00
N GLU A 238 2.40 -2.49 -10.23
CA GLU A 238 2.65 -3.54 -9.25
C GLU A 238 2.63 -4.92 -9.92
N SER A 239 3.79 -5.34 -10.41
CA SER A 239 4.03 -6.71 -10.85
C SER A 239 4.17 -7.67 -9.67
N ILE A 240 3.85 -8.94 -9.88
CA ILE A 240 3.86 -9.95 -8.81
C ILE A 240 5.17 -10.73 -8.84
N ASP A 241 5.92 -10.65 -7.74
CA ASP A 241 7.15 -11.42 -7.54
C ASP A 241 6.92 -12.69 -6.70
N PRO A 242 7.75 -13.74 -6.89
CA PRO A 242 7.62 -15.03 -6.21
C PRO A 242 8.13 -15.00 -4.75
N TYR A 243 7.74 -13.99 -3.97
CA TYR A 243 8.10 -13.91 -2.56
C TYR A 243 7.54 -15.13 -1.78
N PRO A 244 8.27 -15.70 -0.81
CA PRO A 244 7.84 -16.90 -0.10
C PRO A 244 6.44 -16.79 0.54
N ASN A 245 6.07 -15.61 1.04
CA ASN A 245 4.74 -15.38 1.58
C ASN A 245 3.67 -15.30 0.49
N ALA A 246 3.97 -14.68 -0.65
CA ALA A 246 3.06 -14.58 -1.78
C ALA A 246 2.77 -15.98 -2.36
N LEU A 247 3.81 -16.78 -2.61
CA LEU A 247 3.66 -18.16 -3.08
C LEU A 247 2.82 -19.02 -2.13
N ARG A 248 3.01 -18.90 -0.81
CA ARG A 248 2.19 -19.61 0.19
C ARG A 248 0.72 -19.21 0.13
N ARG A 249 0.43 -17.94 -0.12
CA ARG A 249 -0.94 -17.40 -0.19
C ARG A 249 -1.64 -17.77 -1.48
N MET A 250 -0.93 -17.71 -2.61
CA MET A 250 -1.39 -18.21 -3.90
C MET A 250 -1.80 -19.68 -3.81
N ARG A 251 -0.92 -20.55 -3.27
CA ARG A 251 -1.25 -21.97 -3.05
C ARG A 251 -2.49 -22.18 -2.19
N ARG A 252 -2.65 -21.41 -1.11
CA ARG A 252 -3.85 -21.47 -0.26
C ARG A 252 -5.12 -21.00 -0.97
N ALA A 253 -4.99 -20.10 -1.94
CA ALA A 253 -6.08 -19.62 -2.75
C ALA A 253 -6.36 -20.50 -3.99
N GLY A 254 -5.61 -21.59 -4.19
CA GLY A 254 -5.72 -22.42 -5.38
C GLY A 254 -5.26 -21.71 -6.66
N VAL A 255 -4.40 -20.71 -6.54
CA VAL A 255 -3.84 -19.94 -7.66
C VAL A 255 -2.39 -20.39 -7.89
N GLU A 256 -2.06 -20.72 -9.13
CA GLU A 256 -0.70 -20.97 -9.58
C GLU A 256 -0.39 -20.04 -10.75
N LEU A 257 0.75 -19.36 -10.68
CA LEU A 257 1.23 -18.47 -11.74
C LEU A 257 2.44 -19.11 -12.39
N GLU A 258 2.54 -19.00 -13.71
CA GLU A 258 3.75 -19.34 -14.44
C GLU A 258 4.82 -18.26 -14.19
N TRP A 259 6.05 -18.69 -13.94
CA TRP A 259 7.20 -17.83 -13.72
C TRP A 259 8.17 -18.03 -14.87
N ALA A 260 8.63 -16.94 -15.49
CA ALA A 260 9.73 -17.05 -16.45
C ALA A 260 11.01 -17.48 -15.72
N ASP A 261 11.81 -18.35 -16.35
CA ASP A 261 13.04 -18.90 -15.76
C ASP A 261 14.18 -17.87 -15.60
N GLU A 262 13.97 -16.62 -16.00
CA GLU A 262 14.96 -15.55 -15.87
C GLU A 262 14.67 -14.69 -14.64
N LYS A 263 15.69 -14.52 -13.80
CA LYS A 263 15.72 -13.50 -12.75
C LYS A 263 15.54 -12.14 -13.43
N VAL A 264 14.30 -11.65 -13.47
CA VAL A 264 14.02 -10.27 -13.84
C VAL A 264 14.62 -9.42 -12.72
N GLU A 265 15.74 -8.74 -13.00
CA GLU A 265 16.15 -7.60 -12.19
C GLU A 265 15.01 -6.60 -12.20
N VAL A 266 14.33 -6.47 -11.06
CA VAL A 266 13.29 -5.46 -10.86
C VAL A 266 13.97 -4.10 -10.85
N ARG A 267 14.08 -3.47 -12.03
CA ARG A 267 14.34 -2.04 -12.12
C ARG A 267 13.08 -1.34 -11.64
N TYR A 268 13.09 -0.89 -10.38
CA TYR A 268 12.17 0.14 -9.93
C TYR A 268 12.43 1.39 -10.79
N LEU A 269 11.67 1.56 -11.87
CA LEU A 269 11.59 2.85 -12.55
C LEU A 269 10.78 3.77 -11.65
N SER A 270 11.41 4.30 -10.60
CA SER A 270 10.77 5.26 -9.71
C SER A 270 10.60 6.58 -10.44
N LYS A 271 9.48 6.76 -11.17
CA LYS A 271 9.04 8.08 -11.67
C LYS A 271 8.86 9.10 -10.54
N LEU A 272 8.71 8.62 -9.30
CA LEU A 272 8.77 9.44 -8.09
C LEU A 272 10.10 10.19 -7.91
N GLY A 273 11.21 9.73 -8.50
CA GLY A 273 12.49 10.45 -8.49
C GLY A 273 12.45 11.72 -9.36
N ASP A 274 11.71 11.68 -10.47
CA ASP A 274 11.63 12.77 -11.44
C ASP A 274 10.69 13.90 -10.96
N LEU A 275 9.70 13.58 -10.12
CA LEU A 275 8.78 14.55 -9.50
C LEU A 275 9.43 15.39 -8.39
N VAL A 276 10.65 15.05 -7.94
CA VAL A 276 11.37 15.80 -6.88
C VAL A 276 12.59 16.57 -7.37
N GLY A 277 12.86 16.62 -8.68
CA GLY A 277 13.92 17.47 -9.23
C GLY A 277 15.32 17.18 -8.67
N CYS A 278 15.71 15.91 -8.59
CA CYS A 278 17.09 15.52 -8.30
C CYS A 278 17.65 14.71 -9.48
N SER A 279 18.34 15.40 -10.39
CA SER A 279 19.37 14.78 -11.21
C SER A 279 20.53 14.36 -10.30
N ASP A 280 21.10 13.20 -10.61
CA ASP A 280 22.31 12.61 -10.02
C ASP A 280 22.08 11.88 -8.70
N LEU A 281 22.03 10.55 -8.79
CA LEU A 281 22.95 9.66 -8.07
C LEU A 281 22.98 8.32 -8.81
N SER A 282 24.13 8.06 -9.43
CA SER A 282 24.50 6.83 -10.12
C SER A 282 24.40 5.61 -9.21
N SER A 283 23.81 4.56 -9.77
CA SER A 283 23.84 3.18 -9.27
C SER A 283 25.26 2.65 -9.10
N ASP A 284 25.57 2.07 -7.94
CA ASP A 284 26.39 0.85 -7.81
C ASP A 284 26.23 0.24 -6.40
N PRO A 285 26.57 -1.04 -6.17
CA PRO A 285 25.68 -2.16 -5.82
C PRO A 285 25.30 -2.29 -4.33
#